data_AF-A0A0N0GLV2-F1
#
_entry.id   AF-A0A0N0GLV2-F1
#
_cell.length_a   1.000
_cell.length_b   1.000
_cell.length_c   1.000
_cell.angle_alpha   90.00
_cell.angle_beta   90.00
_cell.angle_gamma   90.00
#
_symmetry.space_group_name_H-M   'P 1'
#
loop_
_entity.id
_entity.type
_entity.pdbx_description
1 polymer ?
#
loop_
_entity_poly.entity_id
_entity_poly.type
_entity_poly.pdbx_seq_one_letter_code
_entity_poly.pdbx_strand_id
1 'polypeptide(L)' 'MSTCKKISRLLSDALDRPLQTGEWLEVHAHLPICRGCRGYKQQISVLRAAAQRVRGEEPETR' A
#
# COMPACT_ATOMS: atom_id res chain seq x y z
N MET A 1 -2.52 17.73 -5.46
CA MET A 1 -1.25 17.16 -5.95
C MET A 1 -0.25 16.88 -4.83
N SER A 2 0.00 17.82 -3.91
CA SER A 2 0.89 17.65 -2.75
C SER A 2 0.49 16.48 -1.83
N THR A 3 -0.80 16.32 -1.54
CA THR A 3 -1.31 15.23 -0.68
C THR A 3 -1.19 13.86 -1.36
N CYS A 4 -1.47 13.75 -2.66
CA CYS A 4 -1.36 12.49 -3.40
C CYS A 4 0.07 11.91 -3.34
N LYS A 5 1.09 12.78 -3.47
CA LYS A 5 2.51 12.37 -3.38
C LYS A 5 2.87 11.87 -1.97
N LYS A 6 2.33 12.50 -0.92
CA LYS A 6 2.48 12.03 0.46
C LYS A 6 1.82 10.66 0.65
N ILE A 7 0.57 10.50 0.20
CA ILE A 7 -0.16 9.24 0.33
C ILE A 7 0.48 8.13 -0.48
N SER A 8 0.93 8.38 -1.72
CA SER A 8 1.65 7.38 -2.50
C SER A 8 2.94 6.96 -1.81
N ARG A 9 3.65 7.90 -1.17
CA ARG A 9 4.86 7.59 -0.38
C ARG A 9 4.54 6.77 0.86
N LEU A 10 3.50 7.11 1.62
CA LEU A 10 3.04 6.28 2.74
C LEU A 10 2.62 4.88 2.27
N LEU A 11 1.97 4.76 1.11
CA LEU A 11 1.62 3.46 0.53
C LEU A 11 2.85 2.65 0.12
N SER A 12 3.93 3.29 -0.35
CA SER A 12 5.22 2.62 -0.58
C SER A 12 5.88 2.23 0.73
N ASP A 13 5.95 3.15 1.70
CA ASP A 13 6.52 2.89 3.03
C ASP A 13 5.82 1.71 3.72
N ALA A 14 4.50 1.54 3.55
CA ALA A 14 3.72 0.41 4.07
C ALA A 14 4.19 -0.98 3.58
N LEU A 15 5.00 -1.00 2.52
CA LEU A 15 5.58 -2.22 1.96
C LEU A 15 6.86 -2.61 2.69
N ASP A 16 7.68 -1.62 3.00
CA ASP A 16 8.98 -1.78 3.67
C ASP A 16 8.86 -1.79 5.20
N ARG A 17 7.96 -0.97 5.75
CA ARG A 17 7.72 -0.82 7.19
C ARG A 17 6.22 -0.78 7.53
N PRO A 18 5.81 -1.22 8.73
CA PRO A 18 4.47 -0.96 9.20
C PRO A 18 4.27 0.55 9.38
N LEU A 19 3.16 1.07 8.87
CA LEU A 19 2.74 2.46 9.10
C LEU A 19 2.23 2.64 10.53
N GLN A 20 2.48 3.81 11.10
CA GLN A 20 1.86 4.22 12.36
C GLN A 20 0.36 4.46 12.18
N THR A 21 -0.40 4.36 13.28
CA THR A 21 -1.86 4.54 13.28
C THR A 21 -2.29 5.88 12.69
N GLY A 22 -1.52 6.95 12.92
CA GLY A 22 -1.78 8.28 12.35
C GLY A 22 -1.58 8.32 10.83
N GLU A 23 -0.52 7.69 10.32
CA GLU A 23 -0.24 7.59 8.88
C GLU A 23 -1.33 6.77 8.16
N TRP A 24 -1.81 5.70 8.80
CA TRP A 24 -2.93 4.90 8.30
C TRP A 24 -4.23 5.69 8.21
N LEU A 25 -4.52 6.56 9.18
CA LEU A 25 -5.70 7.42 9.16
C LEU A 25 -5.66 8.39 7.97
N GLU A 26 -4.51 9.02 7.70
CA GLU A 26 -4.35 9.91 6.55
C GLU A 26 -4.58 9.19 5.22
N VAL A 27 -4.03 7.98 5.09
CA VAL A 27 -4.22 7.13 3.91
C VAL A 27 -5.70 6.78 3.75
N HIS A 28 -6.36 6.27 4.79
CA HIS A 28 -7.78 5.90 4.74
C HIS A 28 -8.71 7.07 4.45
N ALA A 29 -8.44 8.25 5.01
CA ALA A 29 -9.22 9.45 4.75
C ALA A 29 -9.09 9.93 3.29
N HIS A 30 -7.91 9.75 2.67
CA HIS A 30 -7.66 10.21 1.29
C HIS A 30 -8.11 9.23 0.20
N LEU A 31 -8.00 7.92 0.44
CA LEU A 31 -8.36 6.88 -0.53
C LEU A 31 -9.78 6.99 -1.15
N PRO A 32 -10.85 7.37 -0.42
CA PRO A 32 -12.17 7.53 -1.03
C PRO A 32 -12.26 8.74 -1.97
N ILE A 33 -11.42 9.76 -1.76
CA ILE A 33 -11.45 11.03 -2.49
C ILE A 33 -10.61 10.94 -3.77
N CYS A 34 -9.54 10.15 -3.76
CA CYS A 34 -8.62 10.04 -4.89
C CYS A 34 -8.60 8.63 -5.51
N ARG A 35 -9.21 8.51 -6.69
CA ARG A 35 -9.17 7.28 -7.49
C ARG A 35 -7.73 6.86 -7.88
N GLY A 36 -6.84 7.83 -8.12
CA GLY A 36 -5.44 7.56 -8.46
C GLY A 36 -4.69 6.85 -7.33
N CYS A 37 -4.77 7.37 -6.10
CA CYS A 37 -4.16 6.72 -4.93
C CYS A 37 -4.79 5.34 -4.64
N ARG A 38 -6.09 5.18 -4.87
CA ARG A 38 -6.79 3.88 -4.74
C ARG A 38 -6.28 2.86 -5.76
N GLY A 39 -6.11 3.28 -7.03
CA GLY A 39 -5.54 2.45 -8.08
C GLY A 39 -4.09 2.05 -7.79
N TYR A 40 -3.28 3.02 -7.34
CA TYR A 40 -1.89 2.75 -6.94
C TYR A 40 -1.78 1.73 -5.81
N LYS A 41 -2.60 1.85 -4.76
CA LYS A 41 -2.67 0.84 -3.67
C LYS A 41 -2.96 -0.56 -4.22
N GLN A 42 -3.90 -0.67 -5.16
CA GLN A 42 -4.26 -1.96 -5.76
C GLN A 42 -3.09 -2.53 -6.59
N GLN A 43 -2.47 -1.71 -7.45
CA GLN A 43 -1.35 -2.11 -8.29
C GLN A 43 -0.18 -2.62 -7.47
N ILE A 44 0.21 -1.89 -6.42
CA ILE A 44 1.37 -2.26 -5.63
C ILE A 44 1.10 -3.50 -4.76
N SER A 45 -0.15 -3.72 -4.34
CA SER A 45 -0.56 -4.95 -3.65
C SER A 45 -0.45 -6.18 -4.55
N VAL A 46 -0.82 -6.06 -5.84
CA VAL A 46 -0.66 -7.15 -6.82
C VAL A 46 0.82 -7.46 -7.03
N LEU A 47 1.65 -6.43 -7.21
CA LEU A 47 3.11 -6.61 -7.33
C LEU A 47 3.72 -7.28 -6.09
N ARG A 48 3.30 -6.89 -4.88
CA ARG A 48 3.75 -7.51 -3.63
C ARG A 48 3.36 -8.99 -3.56
N ALA A 49 2.10 -9.31 -3.89
CA ALA A 49 1.61 -10.69 -3.88
C ALA A 49 2.30 -11.56 -4.93
N ALA A 50 2.66 -11.01 -6.09
CA ALA A 50 3.46 -11.71 -7.09
C ALA A 50 4.90 -11.92 -6.60
N ALA A 51 5.53 -10.90 -6.01
CA ALA A 51 6.87 -10.98 -5.47
C ALA A 51 7.00 -12.01 -4.32
N GLN A 52 5.98 -12.12 -3.45
CA GLN A 52 5.93 -13.15 -2.41
C GLN A 52 5.88 -14.56 -2.99
N ARG A 53 5.05 -14.78 -4.02
CA ARG A 53 4.99 -16.08 -4.73
C ARG A 53 6.33 -16.44 -5.38
N VAL A 54 7.00 -15.47 -6.00
CA VAL A 54 8.32 -15.71 -6.63
C VAL A 54 9.41 -16.01 -5.61
N ARG A 55 9.33 -15.43 -4.41
CA ARG A 55 10.27 -15.72 -3.32
C ARG A 55 10.12 -17.12 -2.72
N GLY A 56 9.14 -17.91 -3.16
CA GLY A 56 8.89 -19.24 -2.60
C GLY A 56 8.29 -19.22 -1.19
N GLU A 57 7.80 -18.05 -0.74
CA GLU A 57 6.89 -17.95 0.40
C GLU A 57 5.52 -18.45 -0.07
N GLU A 58 5.37 -19.77 -0.20
CA GLU A 58 4.06 -20.42 -0.20
C GLU A 58 3.29 -19.86 1.01
N PRO A 59 2.02 -19.46 0.88
CA PRO A 59 1.25 -19.08 2.04
C PRO A 59 1.16 -20.31 2.93
N GLU A 60 1.93 -20.32 4.03
CA GLU A 60 1.79 -21.27 5.12
C GLU A 60 0.39 -21.10 5.69
N THR A 61 -0.55 -21.80 5.05
CA THR A 61 -1.81 -22.23 5.64
C THR A 61 -1.42 -23.05 6.84
N ARG A 62 -1.62 -22.49 8.03
CA ARG A 62 -1.71 -23.24 9.27
C ARG A 62 -3.03 -22.91 9.95
#